data_AF-A0A973RNE4-F1
#
_entry.id   AF-A0A973RNE4-F1
#
_cell.length_a   1.000
_cell.length_b   1.000
_cell.length_c   1.000
_cell.angle_alpha   90.00
_cell.angle_beta   90.00
_cell.angle_gamma   90.00
#
_symmetry.space_group_name_H-M   'P 1'
#
loop_
_entity.id
_entity.type
_entity.pdbx_description
1 polymer ?
#
loop_
_entity_poly.entity_id
_entity_poly.type
_entity_poly.pdbx_seq_one_letter_code
_entity_poly.pdbx_strand_id
1 'polypeptide(L)'
;GVLTPVTRSTGGYRLYDAESAARLELIRTLRELGLGLDDVRKVLDGERTVAQVAAAHVVALDAQIRSLKVTRAVLSTVARRGSTAEEMTLMNKLARLSAAERARIVEDFTTEIFDGLDTADPDIRKRMRFAPADLPDDPSPEQVDAWVELAEMMQDPEFRALMRRMIEFNAADRGPDVPAGTSLWFMSRLVQLAGQALERGIAPEEPEAEELLRGLLGDADPAEVLKRLEAGSNVRVARYRQLWAVVAGLGPQAAYEPEFAWVVAALKARVAS
;
A
#
# COMPACT_ATOMS: atom_id res chain seq x y z
N GLY A 1 -32.98 24.45 28.42
CA GLY A 1 -31.81 25.28 28.05
C GLY A 1 -30.62 24.79 28.84
N VAL A 2 -29.38 24.95 28.35
CA VAL A 2 -28.16 24.46 29.06
C VAL A 2 -27.84 25.24 30.34
N LEU A 3 -28.39 26.44 30.48
CA LEU A 3 -28.43 27.22 31.71
C LEU A 3 -29.89 27.53 32.06
N THR A 4 -30.32 27.13 33.25
CA THR A 4 -31.69 27.36 33.74
C THR A 4 -31.62 28.39 34.87
N PRO A 5 -32.42 29.47 34.82
CA PRO A 5 -32.43 30.45 35.90
C PRO A 5 -33.01 29.83 37.18
N VAL A 6 -32.43 30.19 38.32
CA VAL A 6 -32.87 29.70 39.64
C VAL A 6 -34.26 30.23 39.96
N THR A 7 -34.50 31.50 39.65
CA THR A 7 -35.82 32.14 39.81
C THR A 7 -35.91 33.39 38.94
N ARG A 8 -37.01 34.14 39.09
CA ARG A 8 -37.17 35.48 38.51
C ARG A 8 -37.42 36.51 39.60
N SER A 9 -36.93 37.73 39.40
CA SER A 9 -37.25 38.86 40.27
C SER A 9 -38.72 39.25 40.14
N THR A 10 -39.22 40.06 41.07
CA THR A 10 -40.56 40.65 41.03
C THR A 10 -40.84 41.45 39.76
N GLY A 11 -39.80 42.02 39.13
CA GLY A 11 -39.87 42.68 37.82
C GLY A 11 -39.74 41.75 36.61
N GLY A 12 -39.66 40.42 36.81
CA GLY A 12 -39.60 39.41 35.74
C GLY A 12 -38.19 39.06 35.23
N TYR A 13 -37.12 39.66 35.76
CA TYR A 13 -35.73 39.40 35.36
C TYR A 13 -35.26 38.02 35.84
N ARG A 14 -34.47 37.31 35.03
CA ARG A 14 -33.88 36.01 35.40
C ARG A 14 -32.77 36.21 36.44
N LEU A 15 -32.81 35.46 37.53
CA LEU A 15 -31.82 35.47 38.60
C LEU A 15 -31.00 34.18 38.57
N TYR A 16 -29.68 34.33 38.73
CA TYR A 16 -28.69 33.26 38.69
C TYR A 16 -27.82 33.35 39.94
N ASP A 17 -27.40 32.21 40.46
CA ASP A 17 -26.55 32.08 41.64
C ASP A 17 -25.10 31.72 41.27
N ALA A 18 -24.27 31.47 42.29
CA ALA A 18 -22.88 31.07 42.09
C ALA A 18 -22.75 29.73 41.35
N GLU A 19 -23.67 28.78 41.56
CA GLU A 19 -23.70 27.51 40.85
C GLU A 19 -24.00 27.71 39.36
N SER A 20 -24.94 28.60 39.04
CA SER A 20 -25.23 29.01 37.67
C SER A 20 -24.01 29.65 36.99
N ALA A 21 -23.23 30.45 37.73
CA ALA A 21 -21.99 31.03 37.22
C ALA A 21 -20.92 29.95 36.96
N ALA A 22 -20.72 29.01 37.88
CA ALA A 22 -19.80 27.89 37.71
C ALA A 22 -20.19 27.00 36.52
N ARG A 23 -21.50 26.73 36.35
CA ARG A 23 -22.04 25.99 35.21
C ARG A 23 -21.80 26.73 33.89
N LEU A 24 -21.95 28.05 33.87
CA LEU A 24 -21.66 28.87 32.70
C LEU A 24 -20.17 28.87 32.34
N GLU A 25 -19.28 28.95 33.32
CA GLU A 25 -17.83 28.85 33.09
C GLU A 25 -17.45 27.48 32.51
N LEU A 26 -18.00 26.39 33.05
CA LEU A 26 -17.81 25.05 32.46
C LEU A 26 -18.34 24.98 31.02
N ILE A 27 -19.52 25.53 30.74
CA ILE A 27 -20.05 25.62 29.37
C ILE A 27 -19.07 26.37 28.45
N ARG A 28 -18.55 27.53 28.89
CA ARG A 28 -17.60 28.31 28.11
C ARG A 28 -16.32 27.53 27.84
N THR A 29 -15.71 26.93 28.85
CA THR A 29 -14.50 26.12 28.68
C THR A 29 -14.71 24.98 27.69
N LEU A 30 -15.82 24.24 27.80
CA LEU A 30 -16.12 23.14 26.88
C LEU A 30 -16.37 23.65 25.45
N ARG A 31 -17.02 24.80 25.30
CA ARG A 31 -17.24 25.44 23.98
C ARG A 31 -15.96 25.96 23.35
N GLU A 32 -15.04 26.51 24.15
CA GLU A 32 -13.72 26.95 23.72
C GLU A 32 -12.84 25.77 23.28
N LEU A 33 -13.02 24.60 23.88
CA LEU A 33 -12.40 23.33 23.46
C LEU A 33 -13.06 22.71 22.21
N GLY A 34 -14.04 23.37 21.60
CA GLY A 34 -14.67 22.96 20.35
C GLY A 34 -15.88 22.03 20.49
N LEU A 35 -16.38 21.78 21.70
CA LEU A 35 -17.52 20.88 21.90
C LEU A 35 -18.84 21.49 21.38
N GLY A 36 -19.64 20.66 20.70
CA GLY A 36 -21.01 20.98 20.32
C GLY A 36 -21.93 21.16 21.54
N LEU A 37 -23.01 21.94 21.39
CA LEU A 37 -23.95 22.19 22.50
C LEU A 37 -24.65 20.92 23.02
N ASP A 38 -24.82 19.89 22.18
CA ASP A 38 -25.43 18.63 22.59
C ASP A 38 -24.49 17.79 23.45
N ASP A 39 -23.19 17.78 23.15
CA ASP A 39 -22.19 17.10 23.98
C ASP A 39 -21.97 17.85 25.31
N VAL A 40 -21.99 19.18 25.28
CA VAL A 40 -22.00 20.00 26.50
C VAL A 40 -23.21 19.64 27.38
N ARG A 41 -24.40 19.45 26.79
CA ARG A 41 -25.60 19.04 27.54
C ARG A 41 -25.42 17.67 28.21
N LYS A 42 -24.93 16.66 27.48
CA LYS A 42 -24.67 15.31 28.04
C LYS A 42 -23.67 15.33 29.20
N VAL A 43 -22.66 16.20 29.15
CA VAL A 43 -21.71 16.36 30.26
C VAL A 43 -22.37 17.00 31.48
N LEU A 44 -23.16 18.05 31.25
CA LEU A 44 -23.85 18.76 32.32
C LEU A 44 -24.97 17.94 32.99
N ASP A 45 -25.54 16.99 32.26
CA ASP A 45 -26.58 16.08 32.76
C ASP A 45 -25.96 14.81 33.38
N GLY A 46 -24.63 14.69 33.40
CA GLY A 46 -23.90 13.58 34.01
C GLY A 46 -23.88 12.28 33.18
N GLU A 47 -24.45 12.30 31.97
CA GLU A 47 -24.50 11.14 31.07
C GLU A 47 -23.12 10.75 30.53
N ARG A 48 -22.20 11.72 30.43
CA ARG A 48 -20.81 11.52 30.03
C ARG A 48 -19.87 12.39 30.85
N THR A 49 -18.65 11.91 31.08
CA THR A 49 -17.61 12.74 31.68
C THR A 49 -16.97 13.66 30.63
N VAL A 50 -16.39 14.78 31.07
CA VAL A 50 -15.57 15.65 30.21
C VAL A 50 -14.48 14.85 29.49
N ALA A 51 -13.83 13.92 30.20
CA ALA A 51 -12.78 13.07 29.65
C ALA A 51 -13.27 12.16 28.50
N GLN A 52 -14.45 11.56 28.64
CA GLN A 52 -15.02 10.71 27.58
C GLN A 52 -15.35 11.51 26.32
N VAL A 53 -15.89 12.73 26.47
CA VAL A 53 -16.20 13.59 25.34
C VAL A 53 -14.92 14.11 24.68
N ALA A 54 -13.94 14.54 25.47
CA ALA A 54 -12.64 14.98 24.97
C ALA A 54 -11.92 13.86 24.18
N ALA A 55 -11.90 12.63 24.70
CA ALA A 55 -11.31 11.49 24.00
C ALA A 55 -12.00 11.21 22.65
N ALA A 56 -13.33 11.24 22.61
CA ALA A 56 -14.08 11.09 21.36
C ALA A 56 -13.79 12.23 20.36
N HIS A 57 -13.61 13.47 20.83
CA HIS A 57 -13.23 14.60 19.99
C HIS A 57 -11.80 14.49 19.45
N VAL A 58 -10.84 14.02 20.25
CA VAL A 58 -9.48 13.74 19.78
C VAL A 58 -9.52 12.72 18.63
N VAL A 59 -10.23 11.60 18.79
CA VAL A 59 -10.38 10.60 17.70
C VAL A 59 -11.00 11.20 16.44
N ALA A 60 -12.01 12.07 16.59
CA ALA A 60 -12.64 12.75 15.47
C ALA A 60 -11.68 13.75 14.78
N LEU A 61 -10.91 14.52 15.55
CA LEU A 61 -9.89 15.44 15.04
C LEU A 61 -8.77 14.68 14.32
N ASP A 62 -8.28 13.58 14.89
CA ASP A 62 -7.26 12.75 14.25
C ASP A 62 -7.76 12.22 12.90
N ALA A 63 -9.03 11.80 12.81
CA ALA A 63 -9.65 11.40 11.54
C ALA A 63 -9.72 12.57 10.53
N GLN A 64 -10.07 13.78 10.98
CA GLN A 64 -10.06 14.97 10.13
C GLN A 64 -8.65 15.32 9.66
N ILE A 65 -7.65 15.27 10.55
CA ILE A 65 -6.25 15.52 10.24
C ILE A 65 -5.75 14.53 9.18
N ARG A 66 -6.02 13.23 9.34
CA ARG A 66 -5.69 12.21 8.32
C ARG A 66 -6.31 12.55 6.96
N SER A 67 -7.60 12.88 6.93
CA SER A 67 -8.29 13.28 5.70
C SER A 67 -7.68 14.52 5.04
N LEU A 68 -7.32 15.53 5.83
CA LEU A 68 -6.66 16.74 5.34
C LEU A 68 -5.25 16.48 4.80
N LYS A 69 -4.48 15.60 5.45
CA LYS A 69 -3.14 15.20 4.99
C LYS A 69 -3.19 14.49 3.64
N VAL A 70 -4.12 13.55 3.46
CA VAL A 70 -4.37 12.90 2.16
C VAL A 70 -4.78 13.94 1.11
N THR A 71 -5.70 14.84 1.44
CA THR A 71 -6.14 15.92 0.53
C THR A 71 -4.96 16.78 0.06
N ARG A 72 -4.09 17.18 0.98
CA ARG A 72 -2.89 17.95 0.69
C ARG A 72 -1.95 17.20 -0.24
N ALA A 73 -1.74 15.90 0.00
CA ALA A 73 -0.88 15.06 -0.84
C ALA A 73 -1.44 14.93 -2.26
N VAL A 74 -2.75 14.66 -2.42
CA VAL A 74 -3.42 14.61 -3.74
C VAL A 74 -3.26 15.92 -4.49
N LEU A 75 -3.56 17.06 -3.85
CA LEU A 75 -3.46 18.37 -4.50
C LEU A 75 -2.01 18.68 -4.90
N SER A 76 -1.04 18.25 -4.10
CA SER A 76 0.39 18.39 -4.40
C SER A 76 0.79 17.55 -5.62
N THR A 77 0.27 16.33 -5.73
CA THR A 77 0.46 15.44 -6.88
C THR A 77 -0.15 16.01 -8.16
N VAL A 78 -1.41 16.46 -8.10
CA VAL A 78 -2.11 17.10 -9.22
C VAL A 78 -1.33 18.32 -9.72
N ALA A 79 -0.86 19.17 -8.80
CA ALA A 79 -0.07 20.35 -9.13
C ALA A 79 1.28 19.99 -9.79
N ARG A 80 1.95 18.90 -9.38
CA ARG A 80 3.20 18.44 -10.00
C ARG A 80 3.00 17.85 -11.40
N ARG A 81 1.95 17.05 -11.60
CA ARG A 81 1.68 16.36 -12.86
C ARG A 81 1.07 17.26 -13.94
N GLY A 82 0.47 18.39 -13.55
CA GLY A 82 -0.29 19.22 -14.49
C GLY A 82 -1.56 18.51 -14.99
N SER A 83 -2.18 17.72 -14.12
CA SER A 83 -3.26 16.79 -14.49
C SER A 83 -4.54 17.47 -14.97
N THR A 84 -5.29 16.72 -15.78
CA THR A 84 -6.64 17.11 -16.23
C THR A 84 -7.66 17.02 -15.09
N ALA A 85 -8.86 17.58 -15.30
CA ALA A 85 -9.94 17.53 -14.30
C ALA A 85 -10.43 16.09 -14.05
N GLU A 86 -10.46 15.27 -15.11
CA GLU A 86 -10.81 13.86 -15.07
C GLU A 86 -9.77 13.07 -14.26
N GLU A 87 -8.48 13.27 -14.53
CA GLU A 87 -7.38 12.68 -13.79
C GLU A 87 -7.39 13.08 -12.31
N MET A 88 -7.63 14.37 -12.02
CA MET A 88 -7.79 14.86 -10.65
C MET A 88 -8.94 14.15 -9.92
N THR A 89 -10.07 13.94 -10.59
CA THR A 89 -11.24 13.28 -10.01
C THR A 89 -10.93 11.83 -9.68
N LEU A 90 -10.26 11.11 -10.59
CA LEU A 90 -9.82 9.73 -10.38
C LEU A 90 -8.81 9.63 -9.25
N MET A 91 -7.79 10.49 -9.23
CA MET A 91 -6.79 10.56 -8.16
C MET A 91 -7.43 10.82 -6.80
N ASN A 92 -8.31 11.82 -6.71
CA ASN A 92 -9.00 12.16 -5.47
C ASN A 92 -9.88 11.00 -4.97
N LYS A 93 -10.54 10.29 -5.88
CA LYS A 93 -11.30 9.08 -5.53
C LYS A 93 -10.38 7.99 -4.98
N LEU A 94 -9.31 7.65 -5.71
CA LEU A 94 -8.39 6.56 -5.34
C LEU A 94 -7.61 6.83 -4.06
N ALA A 95 -7.21 8.08 -3.83
CA ALA A 95 -6.48 8.48 -2.62
C ALA A 95 -7.35 8.52 -1.36
N ARG A 96 -8.67 8.77 -1.52
CA ARG A 96 -9.62 8.82 -0.40
C ARG A 96 -10.24 7.47 -0.05
N LEU A 97 -9.90 6.41 -0.78
CA LEU A 97 -10.32 5.06 -0.44
C LEU A 97 -9.87 4.71 0.98
N SER A 98 -10.79 4.14 1.75
CA SER A 98 -10.48 3.55 3.04
C SER A 98 -9.49 2.40 2.89
N ALA A 99 -8.80 2.05 3.98
CA ALA A 99 -7.93 0.87 4.06
C ALA A 99 -8.63 -0.39 3.53
N ALA A 100 -9.91 -0.58 3.88
CA ALA A 100 -10.72 -1.71 3.43
C ALA A 100 -10.99 -1.70 1.91
N GLU A 101 -11.27 -0.53 1.33
CA GLU A 101 -11.48 -0.40 -0.12
C GLU A 101 -10.17 -0.61 -0.90
N ARG A 102 -9.04 -0.10 -0.40
CA ARG A 102 -7.72 -0.36 -0.99
C ARG A 102 -7.37 -1.85 -0.94
N ALA A 103 -7.59 -2.48 0.21
CA ALA A 103 -7.41 -3.92 0.37
C ALA A 103 -8.28 -4.72 -0.59
N ARG A 104 -9.51 -4.29 -0.86
CA ARG A 104 -10.40 -4.93 -1.84
C ARG A 104 -9.85 -4.85 -3.27
N ILE A 105 -9.29 -3.71 -3.70
CA ILE A 105 -8.65 -3.60 -5.02
C ILE A 105 -7.51 -4.63 -5.16
N VAL A 106 -6.66 -4.75 -4.14
CA VAL A 106 -5.54 -5.71 -4.14
C VAL A 106 -6.03 -7.15 -4.09
N GLU A 107 -7.08 -7.41 -3.31
CA GLU A 107 -7.72 -8.73 -3.20
C GLU A 107 -8.35 -9.15 -4.53
N ASP A 108 -9.09 -8.27 -5.20
CA ASP A 108 -9.74 -8.54 -6.49
C ASP A 108 -8.70 -8.79 -7.58
N PHE A 109 -7.64 -7.99 -7.61
CA PHE A 109 -6.50 -8.20 -8.51
C PHE A 109 -5.81 -9.55 -8.26
N THR A 110 -5.46 -9.85 -7.00
CA THR A 110 -4.79 -11.10 -6.64
C THR A 110 -5.68 -12.31 -6.88
N THR A 111 -7.00 -12.19 -6.66
CA THR A 111 -7.93 -13.29 -6.90
C THR A 111 -8.00 -13.63 -8.37
N GLU A 112 -8.12 -12.64 -9.27
CA GLU A 112 -8.24 -12.88 -10.71
C GLU A 112 -6.96 -13.50 -11.32
N ILE A 113 -5.78 -12.98 -10.98
CA ILE A 113 -4.53 -13.46 -11.60
C ILE A 113 -4.12 -14.85 -11.12
N PHE A 114 -4.65 -15.32 -9.97
CA PHE A 114 -4.44 -16.67 -9.43
C PHE A 114 -5.62 -17.62 -9.66
N ASP A 115 -6.72 -17.16 -10.26
CA ASP A 115 -7.92 -17.98 -10.43
C ASP A 115 -7.63 -19.23 -11.28
N GLY A 116 -7.96 -20.40 -10.74
CA GLY A 116 -7.70 -21.71 -11.36
C GLY A 116 -6.23 -22.17 -11.36
N LEU A 117 -5.32 -21.51 -10.63
CA LEU A 117 -3.89 -21.86 -10.58
C LEU A 117 -3.51 -22.52 -9.25
N ASP A 118 -4.07 -23.70 -8.98
CA ASP A 118 -3.86 -24.44 -7.72
C ASP A 118 -2.40 -24.88 -7.49
N THR A 119 -1.60 -25.01 -8.56
CA THR A 119 -0.18 -25.34 -8.49
C THR A 119 0.72 -24.13 -8.25
N ALA A 120 0.20 -22.89 -8.27
CA ALA A 120 1.00 -21.70 -8.02
C ALA A 120 1.52 -21.66 -6.57
N ASP A 121 2.70 -21.06 -6.36
CA ASP A 121 3.31 -20.97 -5.03
C ASP A 121 2.39 -20.20 -4.05
N PRO A 122 1.89 -20.85 -2.98
CA PRO A 122 0.96 -20.21 -2.05
C PRO A 122 1.61 -19.04 -1.30
N ASP A 123 2.94 -19.01 -1.14
CA ASP A 123 3.64 -17.90 -0.49
C ASP A 123 3.68 -16.65 -1.38
N ILE A 124 3.78 -16.81 -2.71
CA ILE A 124 3.68 -15.68 -3.64
C ILE A 124 2.27 -15.09 -3.56
N ARG A 125 1.24 -15.93 -3.62
CA ARG A 125 -0.16 -15.51 -3.49
C ARG A 125 -0.41 -14.78 -2.17
N LYS A 126 0.07 -15.32 -1.06
CA LYS A 126 -0.04 -14.72 0.28
C LYS A 126 0.65 -13.37 0.33
N ARG A 127 1.88 -13.26 -0.17
CA ARG A 127 2.63 -12.01 -0.16
C ARG A 127 1.98 -10.92 -1.00
N MET A 128 1.40 -11.26 -2.16
CA MET A 128 0.67 -10.28 -2.99
C MET A 128 -0.65 -9.85 -2.34
N ARG A 129 -1.40 -10.79 -1.76
CA ARG A 129 -2.67 -10.51 -1.07
C ARG A 129 -2.49 -9.61 0.16
N PHE A 130 -1.42 -9.82 0.92
CA PHE A 130 -1.13 -9.08 2.15
C PHE A 130 -0.04 -8.01 1.98
N ALA A 131 0.31 -7.65 0.74
CA ALA A 131 1.18 -6.51 0.50
C ALA A 131 0.55 -5.26 1.13
N PRO A 132 1.31 -4.43 1.86
CA PRO A 132 0.74 -3.33 2.64
C PRO A 132 0.17 -2.26 1.70
N ALA A 133 -1.12 -2.39 1.38
CA ALA A 133 -1.87 -1.47 0.53
C ALA A 133 -2.27 -0.18 1.28
N ASP A 134 -1.84 -0.06 2.55
CA ASP A 134 -2.14 1.07 3.39
C ASP A 134 -1.10 2.17 3.22
N LEU A 135 -1.57 3.34 2.79
CA LEU A 135 -0.82 4.57 2.96
C LEU A 135 -0.72 4.91 4.46
N PRO A 136 0.41 5.45 4.92
CA PRO A 136 0.55 5.92 6.31
C PRO A 136 -0.42 7.07 6.60
N ASP A 137 -0.62 7.38 7.88
CA ASP A 137 -1.50 8.47 8.35
C ASP A 137 -1.11 9.87 7.82
N ASP A 138 0.16 10.05 7.45
CA ASP A 138 0.69 11.24 6.81
C ASP A 138 1.45 10.85 5.54
N PRO A 139 0.75 10.53 4.44
CA PRO A 139 1.40 10.06 3.23
C PRO A 139 2.08 11.21 2.51
N SER A 140 3.26 10.93 1.96
CA SER A 140 3.91 11.86 1.04
C SER A 140 3.14 11.94 -0.29
N PRO A 141 3.26 13.05 -1.05
CA PRO A 141 2.70 13.12 -2.41
C PRO A 141 3.13 11.95 -3.29
N GLU A 142 4.38 11.51 -3.19
CA GLU A 142 4.95 10.40 -3.94
C GLU A 142 4.32 9.04 -3.57
N GLN A 143 3.93 8.85 -2.30
CA GLN A 143 3.22 7.63 -1.88
C GLN A 143 1.79 7.61 -2.42
N VAL A 144 1.09 8.74 -2.39
CA VAL A 144 -0.25 8.86 -2.99
C VAL A 144 -0.18 8.64 -4.50
N ASP A 145 0.80 9.27 -5.15
CA ASP A 145 1.09 9.11 -6.57
C ASP A 145 1.29 7.65 -6.96
N ALA A 146 2.12 6.95 -6.19
CA ALA A 146 2.43 5.55 -6.41
C ALA A 146 1.22 4.64 -6.19
N TRP A 147 0.40 4.91 -5.17
CA TRP A 147 -0.83 4.17 -4.94
C TRP A 147 -1.85 4.35 -6.06
N VAL A 148 -2.03 5.58 -6.55
CA VAL A 148 -2.92 5.84 -7.69
C VAL A 148 -2.49 5.02 -8.90
N GLU A 149 -1.22 5.10 -9.27
CA GLU A 149 -0.69 4.37 -10.43
C GLU A 149 -0.80 2.85 -10.24
N LEU A 150 -0.53 2.33 -9.03
CA LEU A 150 -0.76 0.92 -8.70
C LEU A 150 -2.22 0.52 -8.90
N ALA A 151 -3.16 1.33 -8.39
CA ALA A 151 -4.58 1.03 -8.48
C ALA A 151 -5.05 1.06 -9.94
N GLU A 152 -4.54 1.97 -10.76
CA GLU A 152 -4.80 2.00 -12.21
C GLU A 152 -4.23 0.76 -12.91
N MET A 153 -2.97 0.39 -12.62
CA MET A 153 -2.36 -0.81 -13.17
C MET A 153 -3.11 -2.09 -12.76
N MET A 154 -3.50 -2.20 -11.49
CA MET A 154 -4.28 -3.33 -10.99
C MET A 154 -5.69 -3.37 -11.58
N GLN A 155 -6.22 -2.28 -12.13
CA GLN A 155 -7.51 -2.24 -12.82
C GLN A 155 -7.38 -2.41 -14.35
N ASP A 156 -6.16 -2.32 -14.91
CA ASP A 156 -5.91 -2.50 -16.34
C ASP A 156 -6.03 -3.99 -16.75
N PRO A 157 -6.97 -4.36 -17.64
CA PRO A 157 -7.10 -5.72 -18.14
C PRO A 157 -5.84 -6.27 -18.81
N GLU A 158 -5.07 -5.45 -19.52
CA GLU A 158 -3.83 -5.91 -20.17
C GLU A 158 -2.76 -6.26 -19.14
N PHE A 159 -2.65 -5.46 -18.07
CA PHE A 159 -1.73 -5.74 -16.99
C PHE A 159 -2.13 -6.99 -16.20
N ARG A 160 -3.44 -7.18 -15.94
CA ARG A 160 -3.97 -8.41 -15.35
C ARG A 160 -3.62 -9.64 -16.18
N ALA A 161 -3.83 -9.58 -17.50
CA ALA A 161 -3.47 -10.67 -18.41
C ALA A 161 -1.96 -10.96 -18.43
N LEU A 162 -1.12 -9.92 -18.41
CA LEU A 162 0.34 -10.05 -18.31
C LEU A 162 0.75 -10.77 -17.02
N MET A 163 0.25 -10.31 -15.87
CA MET A 163 0.56 -10.89 -14.56
C MET A 163 0.05 -12.33 -14.45
N ARG A 164 -1.14 -12.61 -14.98
CA ARG A 164 -1.70 -13.97 -15.05
C ARG A 164 -0.80 -14.90 -15.87
N ARG A 165 -0.39 -14.50 -17.08
CA ARG A 165 0.55 -15.29 -17.91
C ARG A 165 1.85 -15.60 -17.18
N MET A 166 2.39 -14.64 -16.43
CA MET A 166 3.58 -14.87 -15.62
C MET A 166 3.35 -15.91 -14.51
N ILE A 167 2.20 -15.86 -13.82
CA ILE A 167 1.88 -16.82 -12.76
C ILE A 167 1.63 -18.21 -13.35
N GLU A 168 0.85 -18.30 -14.43
CA GLU A 168 0.62 -19.53 -15.20
C GLU A 168 1.95 -20.17 -15.61
N PHE A 169 2.87 -19.38 -16.15
CA PHE A 169 4.18 -19.85 -16.58
C PHE A 169 5.03 -20.38 -15.41
N ASN A 170 4.96 -19.74 -14.24
CA ASN A 170 5.66 -20.20 -13.03
C ASN A 170 4.97 -21.43 -12.38
N ALA A 171 3.68 -21.60 -12.60
CA ALA A 171 2.89 -22.71 -12.06
C ALA A 171 2.93 -23.97 -12.94
N ALA A 172 3.21 -23.84 -14.25
CA ALA A 172 3.16 -24.93 -15.22
C ALA A 172 4.14 -26.10 -14.94
N ASP A 173 5.32 -25.80 -14.41
CA ASP A 173 6.35 -26.81 -14.10
C ASP A 173 6.37 -27.21 -12.62
N ARG A 174 5.44 -26.66 -11.81
CA ARG A 174 5.39 -26.93 -10.38
C ARG A 174 4.54 -28.15 -10.10
N GLY A 175 5.21 -29.25 -9.72
CA GLY A 175 4.53 -30.43 -9.20
C GLY A 175 3.82 -30.16 -7.86
N PRO A 176 2.75 -30.91 -7.54
CA PRO A 176 2.00 -30.75 -6.29
C PRO A 176 2.86 -31.02 -5.03
N ASP A 177 3.94 -31.79 -5.17
CA ASP A 177 4.85 -32.14 -4.08
C ASP A 177 5.94 -31.08 -3.81
N VAL A 178 6.00 -30.01 -4.62
CA VAL A 178 6.98 -28.93 -4.45
C VAL A 178 6.60 -28.04 -3.25
N PRO A 179 7.46 -27.92 -2.23
CA PRO A 179 7.15 -27.13 -1.02
C PRO A 179 6.80 -25.67 -1.30
N ALA A 180 5.97 -25.07 -0.44
CA ALA A 180 5.70 -23.63 -0.47
C ALA A 180 7.00 -22.81 -0.36
N GLY A 181 7.06 -21.67 -1.04
CA GLY A 181 8.20 -20.75 -0.99
C GLY A 181 9.38 -21.08 -1.92
N THR A 182 9.38 -22.22 -2.63
CA THR A 182 10.47 -22.60 -3.55
C THR A 182 10.73 -21.55 -4.64
N SER A 183 9.68 -20.92 -5.18
CA SER A 183 9.83 -19.89 -6.21
C SER A 183 10.49 -18.62 -5.66
N LEU A 184 10.23 -18.24 -4.40
CA LEU A 184 10.89 -17.12 -3.74
C LEU A 184 12.36 -17.45 -3.44
N TRP A 185 12.64 -18.67 -2.99
CA TRP A 185 14.00 -19.14 -2.72
C TRP A 185 14.84 -19.17 -4.00
N PHE A 186 14.28 -19.61 -5.13
CA PHE A 186 14.93 -19.57 -6.44
C PHE A 186 15.38 -18.15 -6.81
N MET A 187 14.50 -17.16 -6.64
CA MET A 187 14.82 -15.75 -6.93
C MET A 187 15.92 -15.21 -6.02
N SER A 188 15.90 -15.53 -4.72
CA SER A 188 16.96 -15.14 -3.79
C SER A 188 18.32 -15.76 -4.17
N ARG A 189 18.32 -17.03 -4.57
CA ARG A 189 19.53 -17.74 -5.00
C ARG A 189 20.09 -17.19 -6.30
N LEU A 190 19.22 -16.85 -7.25
CA LEU A 190 19.58 -16.22 -8.52
C LEU A 190 20.31 -14.90 -8.28
N VAL A 191 19.72 -14.00 -7.50
CA VAL A 191 20.31 -12.68 -7.18
C VAL A 191 21.66 -12.85 -6.48
N GLN A 192 21.74 -13.73 -5.48
CA GLN A 192 23.00 -13.95 -4.75
C GLN A 192 24.12 -14.46 -5.66
N LEU A 193 23.81 -15.43 -6.53
CA LEU A 193 24.78 -16.01 -7.46
C LEU A 193 25.26 -14.99 -8.48
N ALA A 194 24.34 -14.25 -9.09
CA ALA A 194 24.67 -13.24 -10.06
C ALA A 194 25.49 -12.09 -9.45
N GLY A 195 25.18 -11.69 -8.21
CA GLY A 195 25.98 -10.73 -7.44
C GLY A 195 27.42 -11.20 -7.26
N GLN A 196 27.61 -12.47 -6.87
CA GLN A 196 28.96 -13.06 -6.74
C GLN A 196 29.71 -13.10 -8.08
N ALA A 197 29.02 -13.41 -9.17
CA ALA A 197 29.63 -13.44 -10.50
C ALA A 197 30.11 -12.04 -10.94
N LEU A 198 29.28 -11.02 -10.69
CA LEU A 198 29.61 -9.61 -10.97
C LEU A 198 30.78 -9.12 -10.10
N GLU A 199 30.79 -9.42 -8.80
CA GLU A 199 31.90 -9.06 -7.90
C GLU A 199 33.23 -9.69 -8.33
N ARG A 200 33.18 -10.90 -8.90
CA ARG A 200 34.34 -11.62 -9.42
C ARG A 200 34.71 -11.23 -10.86
N GLY A 201 33.92 -10.39 -11.52
CA GLY A 201 34.15 -9.96 -12.90
C GLY A 201 33.96 -11.07 -13.95
N ILE A 202 33.18 -12.10 -13.64
CA ILE A 202 32.93 -13.24 -14.54
C ILE A 202 32.01 -12.77 -15.68
N ALA A 203 32.47 -12.88 -16.93
CA ALA A 203 31.64 -12.52 -18.08
C ALA A 203 30.54 -13.57 -18.32
N PRO A 204 29.33 -13.16 -18.74
CA PRO A 204 28.20 -14.08 -18.95
C PRO A 204 28.46 -15.23 -19.92
N GLU A 205 29.45 -15.12 -20.81
CA GLU A 205 29.81 -16.10 -21.83
C GLU A 205 30.85 -17.12 -21.35
N GLU A 206 31.54 -16.86 -20.24
CA GLU A 206 32.64 -17.70 -19.76
C GLU A 206 32.17 -19.09 -19.31
N PRO A 207 33.04 -20.12 -19.37
CA PRO A 207 32.71 -21.46 -18.86
C PRO A 207 32.32 -21.47 -17.38
N GLU A 208 32.91 -20.59 -16.57
CA GLU A 208 32.60 -20.48 -15.15
C GLU A 208 31.15 -20.00 -14.91
N ALA A 209 30.61 -19.14 -15.78
CA ALA A 209 29.21 -18.74 -15.71
C ALA A 209 28.25 -19.91 -16.01
N GLU A 210 28.67 -20.88 -16.83
CA GLU A 210 27.89 -22.09 -17.08
C GLU A 210 27.79 -22.99 -15.84
N GLU A 211 28.90 -23.19 -15.12
CA GLU A 211 28.90 -23.96 -13.87
C GLU A 211 28.00 -23.33 -12.81
N LEU A 212 28.06 -22.00 -12.68
CA LEU A 212 27.19 -21.24 -11.78
C LEU A 212 25.71 -21.40 -12.16
N LEU A 213 25.36 -21.22 -13.44
CA LEU A 213 23.98 -21.42 -13.90
C LEU A 213 23.52 -22.86 -13.67
N ARG A 214 24.33 -23.88 -13.98
CA ARG A 214 23.97 -25.28 -13.75
C ARG A 214 23.70 -25.57 -12.27
N GLY A 215 24.48 -24.98 -11.37
CA GLY A 215 24.26 -25.06 -9.93
C GLY A 215 22.94 -24.42 -9.46
N LEU A 216 22.49 -23.35 -10.12
CA LEU A 216 21.23 -22.65 -9.84
C LEU A 216 20.02 -23.38 -10.42
N LEU A 217 20.11 -23.79 -11.69
CA LEU A 217 19.01 -24.36 -12.47
C LEU A 217 18.76 -25.84 -12.15
N GLY A 218 19.80 -26.58 -11.75
CA GLY A 218 19.74 -28.04 -11.65
C GLY A 218 19.42 -28.65 -13.01
N ASP A 219 18.37 -29.47 -13.06
CA ASP A 219 17.91 -30.15 -14.29
C ASP A 219 16.93 -29.29 -15.13
N ALA A 220 16.69 -28.03 -14.76
CA ALA A 220 15.79 -27.15 -15.51
C ALA A 220 16.38 -26.73 -16.86
N ASP A 221 15.55 -26.69 -17.90
CA ASP A 221 15.94 -26.24 -19.23
C ASP A 221 16.29 -24.73 -19.22
N PRO A 222 17.54 -24.35 -19.56
CA PRO A 222 17.97 -22.95 -19.64
C PRO A 222 17.12 -22.10 -20.59
N ALA A 223 16.58 -22.67 -21.68
CA ALA A 223 15.73 -21.95 -22.63
C ALA A 223 14.38 -21.57 -22.02
N GLU A 224 13.76 -22.48 -21.26
CA GLU A 224 12.52 -22.21 -20.54
C GLU A 224 12.74 -21.20 -19.40
N VAL A 225 13.87 -21.27 -18.69
CA VAL A 225 14.20 -20.29 -17.66
C VAL A 225 14.52 -18.91 -18.24
N LEU A 226 15.18 -18.83 -19.39
CA LEU A 226 15.39 -17.56 -20.10
C LEU A 226 14.05 -16.91 -20.43
N LYS A 227 13.12 -17.69 -21.00
CA LYS A 227 11.78 -17.22 -21.32
C LYS A 227 11.01 -16.73 -20.08
N ARG A 228 11.19 -17.38 -18.91
CA ARG A 228 10.66 -16.91 -17.60
C ARG A 228 11.17 -15.52 -17.24
N LEU A 229 12.48 -15.36 -17.26
CA LEU A 229 13.13 -14.14 -16.82
C LEU A 229 12.86 -12.99 -17.79
N GLU A 230 12.82 -13.26 -19.10
CA GLU A 230 12.45 -12.26 -20.10
C GLU A 230 11.00 -11.80 -19.94
N ALA A 231 10.06 -12.71 -19.67
CA ALA A 231 8.68 -12.34 -19.34
C ALA A 231 8.59 -11.49 -18.05
N GLY A 232 9.41 -11.79 -17.03
CA GLY A 232 9.50 -11.05 -15.77
C GLY A 232 10.29 -9.73 -15.81
N SER A 233 11.13 -9.55 -16.84
CA SER A 233 11.87 -8.31 -17.13
C SER A 233 11.01 -7.23 -17.80
N ASN A 234 9.69 -7.47 -17.89
CA ASN A 234 8.74 -6.50 -18.40
C ASN A 234 8.75 -5.21 -17.57
N VAL A 235 8.95 -4.08 -18.26
CA VAL A 235 9.02 -2.73 -17.67
C VAL A 235 7.83 -2.42 -16.77
N ARG A 236 6.63 -2.89 -17.13
CA ARG A 236 5.42 -2.69 -16.32
C ARG A 236 5.49 -3.47 -15.00
N VAL A 237 6.05 -4.68 -15.00
CA VAL A 237 6.20 -5.50 -13.79
C VAL A 237 7.30 -4.96 -12.87
N ALA A 238 8.37 -4.41 -13.45
CA ALA A 238 9.39 -3.67 -12.70
C ALA A 238 8.79 -2.41 -12.04
N ARG A 239 7.99 -1.65 -12.79
CA ARG A 239 7.27 -0.47 -12.29
C ARG A 239 6.30 -0.85 -11.16
N TYR A 240 5.51 -1.90 -11.32
CA TYR A 240 4.62 -2.41 -10.27
C TYR A 240 5.36 -2.70 -8.96
N ARG A 241 6.52 -3.38 -9.04
CA ARG A 241 7.38 -3.66 -7.87
C ARG A 241 7.91 -2.37 -7.23
N GLN A 242 8.37 -1.41 -8.04
CA GLN A 242 8.86 -0.13 -7.57
C GLN A 242 7.77 0.65 -6.84
N LEU A 243 6.57 0.74 -7.39
CA LEU A 243 5.46 1.48 -6.79
C LEU A 243 5.06 0.88 -5.44
N TRP A 244 5.04 -0.45 -5.32
CA TRP A 244 4.78 -1.13 -4.05
C TRP A 244 5.80 -0.77 -2.98
N ALA A 245 7.09 -0.66 -3.34
CA ALA A 245 8.13 -0.24 -2.41
C ALA A 245 7.89 1.21 -1.91
N VAL A 246 7.54 2.12 -2.83
CA VAL A 246 7.21 3.52 -2.49
C VAL A 246 6.01 3.59 -1.55
N VAL A 247 4.92 2.90 -1.86
CA VAL A 247 3.73 2.85 -1.00
C VAL A 247 4.07 2.31 0.39
N ALA A 248 4.85 1.24 0.46
CA ALA A 248 5.29 0.64 1.72
C ALA A 248 6.30 1.50 2.52
N GLY A 249 6.74 2.65 1.97
CA GLY A 249 7.79 3.48 2.58
C GLY A 249 9.16 2.79 2.61
N LEU A 250 9.32 1.73 1.83
CA LEU A 250 10.61 1.08 1.65
C LEU A 250 11.42 1.97 0.70
N GLY A 251 12.66 2.30 1.10
CA GLY A 251 13.59 3.01 0.22
C GLY A 251 13.78 2.30 -1.12
N PRO A 252 14.47 2.93 -2.10
CA PRO A 252 14.70 2.31 -3.40
C PRO A 252 15.20 0.88 -3.20
N GLN A 253 14.39 -0.12 -3.56
CA GLN A 253 14.89 -1.48 -3.56
C GLN A 253 16.00 -1.52 -4.60
N ALA A 254 17.13 -2.14 -4.26
CA ALA A 254 18.11 -2.48 -5.26
C ALA A 254 17.35 -3.23 -6.36
N ALA A 255 17.28 -2.66 -7.55
CA ALA A 255 16.47 -3.22 -8.62
C ALA A 255 17.00 -4.59 -9.09
N TYR A 256 18.12 -5.04 -8.52
CA TYR A 256 18.93 -6.19 -8.90
C TYR A 256 19.12 -6.27 -10.43
N GLU A 257 19.04 -5.11 -11.09
CA GLU A 257 19.08 -4.98 -12.55
C GLU A 257 20.38 -5.54 -13.12
N PRO A 258 21.57 -5.25 -12.54
CA PRO A 258 22.81 -5.87 -12.97
C PRO A 258 22.78 -7.40 -12.86
N GLU A 259 22.26 -7.91 -11.73
CA GLU A 259 22.18 -9.35 -11.44
C GLU A 259 21.24 -10.06 -12.42
N PHE A 260 20.05 -9.50 -12.65
CA PHE A 260 19.10 -10.03 -13.64
C PHE A 260 19.65 -9.96 -15.06
N ALA A 261 20.26 -8.83 -15.44
CA ALA A 261 20.86 -8.66 -16.76
C ALA A 261 21.98 -9.67 -17.00
N TRP A 262 22.82 -9.92 -15.99
CA TRP A 262 23.89 -10.90 -16.06
C TRP A 262 23.32 -12.31 -16.29
N VAL A 263 22.30 -12.73 -15.53
CA VAL A 263 21.68 -14.05 -15.69
C VAL A 263 21.01 -14.21 -17.06
N VAL A 264 20.30 -13.20 -17.54
CA VAL A 264 19.67 -13.21 -18.87
C VAL A 264 20.73 -13.33 -19.97
N ALA A 265 21.81 -12.56 -19.88
CA ALA A 265 22.91 -12.64 -20.84
C ALA A 265 23.58 -14.03 -20.81
N ALA A 266 23.81 -14.58 -19.61
CA ALA A 266 24.46 -15.87 -19.44
C ALA A 266 23.59 -17.00 -20.00
N LEU A 267 22.28 -16.96 -19.80
CA LEU A 267 21.32 -17.90 -20.39
C LEU A 267 21.27 -17.79 -21.93
N LYS A 268 21.24 -16.57 -22.48
CA LYS A 268 21.27 -16.34 -23.94
C LYS A 268 22.50 -16.96 -24.60
N ALA A 269 23.66 -16.83 -23.96
CA ALA A 269 24.89 -17.42 -24.43
C ALA A 269 24.80 -18.96 -24.53
N ARG A 270 24.01 -19.62 -23.68
CA ARG A 270 23.86 -21.10 -23.68
C ARG A 270 22.76 -21.62 -24.58
N VAL A 271 21.72 -20.83 -24.79
CA VAL A 271 20.65 -21.17 -25.75
C VAL A 271 21.16 -21.00 -27.19
N ALA A 272 22.14 -20.13 -27.42
CA ALA A 272 22.74 -19.89 -28.73
C ALA A 272 23.89 -20.84 -29.12
N SER A 273 24.41 -21.63 -28.17
CA SER A 273 25.53 -22.58 -28.34
C SER A 273 25.05 -23.99 -28.61
#